data_AF-A0A2H5PPB8-F1
#
_entry.id   AF-A0A2H5PPB8-F1
#
_cell.length_a   1.000
_cell.length_b   1.000
_cell.length_c   1.000
_cell.angle_alpha   90.00
_cell.angle_beta   90.00
_cell.angle_gamma   90.00
#
_symmetry.space_group_name_H-M   'P 1'
#
loop_
_entity.id
_entity.type
_entity.pdbx_description
1 polymer ?
#
loop_
_entity_poly.entity_id
_entity_poly.type
_entity_poly.pdbx_seq_one_letter_code
_entity_poly.pdbx_strand_id
1 'polypeptide(L)'
;MGGIGKTTLVKEFARRAIEDELYDMVVFSEVTQSPDIKQIQQEIAEKLGLELSEEAEFRRASRMFERLKNEKKILLILDNTWKSLDLGTIGIPFGVEHRGCKLLFTTRDLDVLIRMGSEKNFSIGILNEQEAWRLFKIIAGAYVENRELKSTATSVAKACRGLPIALTIVVKALRNKELPEWKNALQELQMPSETSFDEGVPAEAYSTIELSYKYLEAHNKLHAWVRQLRDSCLLLVDGSSKFFSMHDVLRDVAISIGCRDMNAFVVRNKNMWEWPNPDALKKYLAISLINSRINDIPEGLESAQLEFLLMIPNNSFLGPNIPENFFKGVKKLRVVALVKMLLSSLPSSIYLLVNLQTLCLDQSILRDIDIAIIGKLKNLKILSFVRSDIVQLPKALGELTKLRLSDLTDCFHLKVIAPNVISSLTRLEELYMGNCPIEWEVERANSERSNSSLDELMNLPWLTTLEIDVKNDSILPEAF
;
A
#
# COMPACT_ATOMS: atom_id res chain seq x y z
N MET A 1 -14.41 -18.26 2.94
CA MET A 1 -13.06 -18.43 2.34
C MET A 1 -12.67 -17.23 1.46
N GLY A 2 -11.41 -16.79 1.53
CA GLY A 2 -10.86 -15.73 0.67
C GLY A 2 -10.53 -16.22 -0.75
N GLY A 3 -10.46 -15.30 -1.72
CA GLY A 3 -9.97 -15.62 -3.08
C GLY A 3 -10.90 -16.45 -3.97
N ILE A 4 -12.13 -16.74 -3.52
CA ILE A 4 -13.11 -17.57 -4.24
C ILE A 4 -13.90 -16.81 -5.33
N GLY A 5 -13.69 -15.49 -5.46
CA GLY A 5 -14.38 -14.66 -6.46
C GLY A 5 -15.71 -14.04 -6.03
N LYS A 6 -15.99 -13.93 -4.70
CA LYS A 6 -17.19 -13.22 -4.19
C LYS A 6 -17.32 -11.80 -4.75
N THR A 7 -16.26 -11.00 -4.63
CA THR A 7 -16.18 -9.63 -5.18
C THR A 7 -16.42 -9.61 -6.68
N THR A 8 -15.85 -10.57 -7.43
CA THR A 8 -16.04 -10.68 -8.88
C THR A 8 -17.50 -10.97 -9.24
N LEU A 9 -18.14 -11.92 -8.55
CA LEU A 9 -19.53 -12.28 -8.78
C LEU A 9 -20.47 -11.13 -8.45
N VAL A 10 -20.23 -10.42 -7.35
CA VAL A 10 -21.06 -9.28 -6.95
C VAL A 10 -20.87 -8.09 -7.89
N LYS A 11 -19.66 -7.84 -8.40
CA LYS A 11 -19.44 -6.84 -9.46
C LYS A 11 -20.17 -7.18 -10.75
N GLU A 12 -20.15 -8.44 -11.18
CA GLU A 12 -20.91 -8.89 -12.36
C GLU A 12 -22.42 -8.83 -12.13
N PHE A 13 -22.89 -9.18 -10.93
CA PHE A 13 -24.30 -9.01 -10.56
C PHE A 13 -24.71 -7.53 -10.59
N ALA A 14 -23.90 -6.63 -10.03
CA ALA A 14 -24.16 -5.20 -10.07
C ALA A 14 -24.23 -4.68 -11.51
N ARG A 15 -23.30 -5.10 -12.38
CA ARG A 15 -23.31 -4.75 -13.81
C ARG A 15 -24.60 -5.17 -14.49
N ARG A 16 -25.02 -6.43 -14.34
CA ARG A 16 -26.28 -6.94 -14.92
C ARG A 16 -27.50 -6.26 -14.33
N ALA A 17 -27.51 -5.98 -13.03
CA ALA A 17 -28.63 -5.29 -12.38
C ALA A 17 -28.85 -3.88 -12.93
N ILE A 18 -27.77 -3.20 -13.36
CA ILE A 18 -27.83 -1.92 -14.07
C ILE A 18 -28.31 -2.12 -15.51
N GLU A 19 -27.71 -3.05 -16.26
CA GLU A 19 -28.04 -3.30 -17.68
C GLU A 19 -29.48 -3.77 -17.90
N ASP A 20 -29.98 -4.61 -17.00
CA ASP A 20 -31.34 -5.13 -17.02
C ASP A 20 -32.34 -4.19 -16.31
N GLU A 21 -31.90 -2.99 -15.89
CA GLU A 21 -32.70 -1.95 -15.23
C GLU A 21 -33.52 -2.47 -14.03
N LEU A 22 -32.93 -3.39 -13.23
CA LEU A 22 -33.63 -4.03 -12.11
C LEU A 22 -33.84 -3.08 -10.93
N TYR A 23 -32.97 -2.07 -10.80
CA TYR A 23 -32.97 -1.05 -9.76
C TYR A 23 -32.75 0.32 -10.39
N ASP A 24 -33.36 1.36 -9.81
CA ASP A 24 -33.16 2.74 -10.25
C ASP A 24 -31.73 3.20 -9.95
N MET A 25 -31.13 2.64 -8.88
CA MET A 25 -29.77 2.95 -8.45
C MET A 25 -29.07 1.70 -7.90
N VAL A 26 -27.80 1.51 -8.26
CA VAL A 26 -26.93 0.49 -7.68
C VAL A 26 -25.69 1.16 -7.10
N VAL A 27 -25.46 0.98 -5.81
CA VAL A 27 -24.35 1.60 -5.08
C VAL A 27 -23.47 0.50 -4.50
N PHE A 28 -22.15 0.62 -4.71
CA PHE A 28 -21.16 -0.35 -4.26
C PHE A 28 -20.15 0.34 -3.35
N SER A 29 -19.87 -0.20 -2.17
CA SER A 29 -18.80 0.27 -1.28
C SER A 29 -18.02 -0.92 -0.73
N GLU A 30 -16.70 -0.77 -0.63
CA GLU A 30 -15.82 -1.81 -0.09
C GLU A 30 -15.60 -1.56 1.41
N VAL A 31 -15.88 -2.57 2.22
CA VAL A 31 -15.71 -2.51 3.67
C VAL A 31 -14.32 -3.04 4.03
N THR A 32 -13.56 -2.23 4.75
CA THR A 32 -12.24 -2.62 5.24
C THR A 32 -12.36 -3.48 6.51
N GLN A 33 -11.26 -4.16 6.88
CA GLN A 33 -11.21 -5.01 8.09
C GLN A 33 -11.51 -4.25 9.39
N SER A 34 -11.14 -2.96 9.43
CA SER A 34 -11.47 -2.02 10.49
C SER A 34 -12.36 -0.94 9.87
N PRO A 35 -13.69 -1.13 9.83
CA PRO A 35 -14.59 -0.24 9.12
C PRO A 35 -14.47 1.20 9.61
N ASP A 36 -14.18 2.11 8.69
CA ASP A 36 -14.29 3.55 8.91
C ASP A 36 -15.67 4.01 8.40
N ILE A 37 -16.56 4.34 9.33
CA ILE A 37 -17.93 4.73 9.01
C ILE A 37 -17.96 6.00 8.15
N LYS A 38 -17.09 6.98 8.41
CA LYS A 38 -17.06 8.22 7.63
C LYS A 38 -16.64 7.95 6.19
N GLN A 39 -15.67 7.06 5.99
CA GLN A 39 -15.24 6.65 4.66
C GLN A 39 -16.36 5.93 3.90
N ILE A 40 -17.04 4.97 4.53
CA ILE A 40 -18.17 4.26 3.92
C ILE A 40 -19.29 5.24 3.55
N GLN A 41 -19.62 6.17 4.45
CA GLN A 41 -20.59 7.22 4.19
C GLN A 41 -20.20 8.08 3.00
N GLN A 42 -18.92 8.48 2.92
CA GLN A 42 -18.40 9.29 1.82
C GLN A 42 -18.50 8.56 0.48
N GLU A 43 -18.06 7.30 0.40
CA GLU A 43 -18.11 6.50 -0.83
C GLU A 43 -19.54 6.29 -1.34
N ILE A 44 -20.49 6.04 -0.43
CA ILE A 44 -21.91 5.89 -0.79
C ILE A 44 -22.48 7.24 -1.25
N ALA A 45 -22.19 8.32 -0.54
CA ALA A 45 -22.70 9.65 -0.87
C ALA A 45 -22.21 10.15 -2.23
N GLU A 46 -20.93 9.94 -2.56
CA GLU A 46 -20.37 10.26 -3.88
C GLU A 46 -21.11 9.55 -5.02
N LYS A 47 -21.44 8.27 -4.83
CA LYS A 47 -22.21 7.50 -5.82
C LYS A 47 -23.66 7.94 -5.96
N LEU A 48 -24.21 8.57 -4.92
CA LEU A 48 -25.56 9.15 -4.93
C LEU A 48 -25.59 10.60 -5.43
N GLY A 49 -24.43 11.19 -5.75
CA GLY A 49 -24.29 12.61 -6.07
C GLY A 49 -24.60 13.54 -4.89
N LEU A 50 -24.34 13.08 -3.66
CA LEU A 50 -24.59 13.82 -2.42
C LEU A 50 -23.26 14.32 -1.83
N GLU A 51 -23.14 15.62 -1.64
CA GLU A 51 -22.03 16.21 -0.88
C GLU A 51 -22.32 16.15 0.64
N LEU A 52 -21.37 15.58 1.39
CA LEU A 52 -21.40 15.53 2.85
C LEU A 52 -20.36 16.48 3.43
N SER A 53 -20.79 17.68 3.81
CA SER A 53 -19.93 18.70 4.45
C SER A 53 -19.84 18.53 5.97
N GLU A 54 -20.64 17.65 6.56
CA GLU A 54 -20.70 17.47 8.00
C GLU A 54 -19.51 16.68 8.54
N GLU A 55 -18.91 17.19 9.62
CA GLU A 55 -17.83 16.54 10.34
C GLU A 55 -18.32 15.40 11.25
N ALA A 56 -19.54 15.54 11.79
CA ALA A 56 -20.14 14.57 12.73
C ALA A 56 -20.86 13.42 12.01
N GLU A 57 -20.52 12.19 12.37
CA GLU A 57 -21.02 10.94 11.74
C GLU A 57 -22.53 10.83 11.72
N PHE A 58 -23.20 11.15 12.83
CA PHE A 58 -24.66 11.02 12.93
C PHE A 58 -25.39 11.97 11.96
N ARG A 59 -24.84 13.17 11.70
CA ARG A 59 -25.45 14.13 10.76
C ARG A 59 -25.28 13.66 9.32
N ARG A 60 -24.11 13.10 9.00
CA ARG A 60 -23.85 12.45 7.71
C ARG A 60 -24.85 11.31 7.47
N ALA A 61 -25.03 10.45 8.47
CA ALA A 61 -26.00 9.36 8.45
C ALA A 61 -27.42 9.85 8.19
N SER A 62 -27.88 10.90 8.89
CA SER A 62 -29.23 11.46 8.68
C SER A 62 -29.43 11.98 7.24
N ARG A 63 -28.44 12.66 6.66
CA ARG A 63 -28.54 13.12 5.26
C ARG A 63 -28.58 11.97 4.27
N MET A 64 -27.72 10.97 4.46
CA MET A 64 -27.70 9.77 3.62
C MET A 64 -29.04 9.04 3.67
N PHE A 65 -29.61 8.92 4.87
CA PHE A 65 -30.90 8.27 5.08
C PHE A 65 -32.01 8.93 4.27
N GLU A 66 -32.13 10.26 4.32
CA GLU A 66 -33.13 11.01 3.54
C GLU A 66 -32.88 10.88 2.03
N ARG A 67 -31.61 10.98 1.59
CA ARG A 67 -31.26 10.84 0.17
C ARG A 67 -31.62 9.45 -0.37
N LEU A 68 -31.31 8.39 0.38
CA LEU A 68 -31.58 7.01 0.01
C LEU A 68 -33.09 6.71 -0.03
N LYS A 69 -33.86 7.29 0.89
CA LYS A 69 -35.31 7.12 0.96
C LYS A 69 -36.07 7.73 -0.23
N ASN A 70 -35.46 8.70 -0.92
CA ASN A 70 -36.01 9.29 -2.13
C ASN A 70 -35.90 8.37 -3.36
N GLU A 71 -35.06 7.34 -3.31
CA GLU A 71 -34.98 6.35 -4.39
C GLU A 71 -36.14 5.35 -4.30
N LYS A 72 -36.73 4.96 -5.43
CA LYS A 72 -37.85 4.01 -5.41
C LYS A 72 -37.37 2.58 -5.22
N LYS A 73 -36.33 2.18 -5.96
CA LYS A 73 -35.65 0.89 -5.86
C LYS A 73 -34.14 1.10 -5.91
N ILE A 74 -33.48 0.79 -4.79
CA ILE A 74 -32.02 0.91 -4.68
C ILE A 74 -31.42 -0.41 -4.21
N LEU A 75 -30.29 -0.77 -4.82
CA LEU A 75 -29.44 -1.86 -4.37
C LEU A 75 -28.15 -1.29 -3.78
N LEU A 76 -27.95 -1.51 -2.49
CA LEU A 76 -26.71 -1.22 -1.78
C LEU A 76 -25.88 -2.49 -1.67
N ILE A 77 -24.61 -2.41 -2.07
CA ILE A 77 -23.65 -3.49 -2.04
C ILE A 77 -22.51 -3.12 -1.09
N LEU A 78 -22.35 -3.88 -0.01
CA LEU A 78 -21.23 -3.77 0.94
C LEU A 78 -20.30 -4.97 0.77
N ASP A 79 -19.21 -4.79 0.03
CA ASP A 79 -18.27 -5.88 -0.26
C ASP A 79 -17.23 -6.05 0.85
N ASN A 80 -16.82 -7.30 1.11
CA ASN A 80 -15.75 -7.65 2.04
C ASN A 80 -16.01 -7.27 3.52
N THR A 81 -17.21 -7.51 4.03
CA THR A 81 -17.59 -7.20 5.42
C THR A 81 -16.96 -8.17 6.42
N TRP A 82 -16.10 -7.66 7.32
CA TRP A 82 -15.37 -8.44 8.32
C TRP A 82 -16.04 -8.50 9.71
N LYS A 83 -16.88 -7.50 10.03
CA LYS A 83 -17.59 -7.38 11.31
C LYS A 83 -19.01 -6.91 11.04
N SER A 84 -19.93 -7.18 11.97
CA SER A 84 -21.30 -6.67 11.89
C SER A 84 -21.29 -5.15 11.82
N LEU A 85 -22.02 -4.58 10.85
CA LEU A 85 -22.19 -3.15 10.69
C LEU A 85 -23.57 -2.74 11.18
N ASP A 86 -23.66 -1.60 11.86
CA ASP A 86 -24.93 -0.96 12.17
C ASP A 86 -25.34 -0.04 11.01
N LEU A 87 -26.37 -0.46 10.27
CA LEU A 87 -26.89 0.26 9.12
C LEU A 87 -27.44 1.65 9.51
N GLY A 88 -27.98 1.80 10.72
CA GLY A 88 -28.50 3.07 11.21
C GLY A 88 -27.39 4.10 11.43
N THR A 89 -26.26 3.65 11.99
CA THR A 89 -25.05 4.47 12.18
C THR A 89 -24.45 4.92 10.83
N ILE A 90 -24.57 4.09 9.78
CA ILE A 90 -24.15 4.47 8.42
C ILE A 90 -25.17 5.41 7.77
N GLY A 91 -26.46 5.28 8.09
CA GLY A 91 -27.56 6.03 7.48
C GLY A 91 -28.26 5.28 6.35
N ILE A 92 -28.22 3.95 6.34
CA ILE A 92 -28.86 3.11 5.33
C ILE A 92 -30.27 2.72 5.82
N PRO A 93 -31.35 3.17 5.16
CA PRO A 93 -32.71 2.75 5.51
C PRO A 93 -32.93 1.30 5.07
N PHE A 94 -33.52 0.46 5.94
CA PHE A 94 -33.78 -0.94 5.61
C PHE A 94 -35.11 -1.46 6.15
N GLY A 95 -35.65 -2.49 5.50
CA GLY A 95 -36.91 -3.13 5.91
C GLY A 95 -38.13 -2.21 5.80
N VAL A 96 -38.76 -1.91 6.93
CA VAL A 96 -39.99 -1.09 6.98
C VAL A 96 -39.74 0.38 6.63
N GLU A 97 -38.53 0.87 6.84
CA GLU A 97 -38.15 2.26 6.58
C GLU A 97 -38.06 2.56 5.07
N HIS A 98 -37.68 1.55 4.28
CA HIS A 98 -37.64 1.64 2.82
C HIS A 98 -37.75 0.26 2.17
N ARG A 99 -38.97 -0.12 1.77
CA ARG A 99 -39.26 -1.44 1.15
C ARG A 99 -38.53 -1.69 -0.18
N GLY A 100 -38.14 -0.62 -0.87
CA GLY A 100 -37.41 -0.62 -2.14
C GLY A 100 -35.89 -0.71 -1.98
N CYS A 101 -35.36 -0.54 -0.77
CA CYS A 101 -33.94 -0.72 -0.50
C CYS A 101 -33.61 -2.21 -0.33
N LYS A 102 -32.65 -2.69 -1.12
CA LYS A 102 -32.06 -4.03 -0.98
C LYS A 102 -30.60 -3.91 -0.61
N LEU A 103 -30.18 -4.72 0.36
CA LEU A 103 -28.80 -4.82 0.80
C LEU A 103 -28.25 -6.17 0.36
N LEU A 104 -27.14 -6.14 -0.36
CA LEU A 104 -26.30 -7.29 -0.65
C LEU A 104 -24.95 -7.05 0.01
N PHE A 105 -24.42 -8.03 0.72
CA PHE A 105 -23.09 -7.92 1.27
C PHE A 105 -22.32 -9.23 1.12
N THR A 106 -21.00 -9.14 1.06
CA THR A 106 -20.15 -10.33 1.03
C THR A 106 -19.37 -10.42 2.33
N THR A 107 -19.21 -11.64 2.83
CA THR A 107 -18.38 -11.89 4.01
C THR A 107 -17.71 -13.26 3.91
N ARG A 108 -16.68 -13.47 4.71
CA ARG A 108 -16.00 -14.75 4.89
C ARG A 108 -16.47 -15.47 6.16
N ASP A 109 -17.18 -14.75 7.03
CA ASP A 109 -17.60 -15.18 8.36
C ASP A 109 -19.12 -15.38 8.40
N LEU A 110 -19.55 -16.58 8.75
CA LEU A 110 -20.97 -16.93 8.88
C LEU A 110 -21.64 -16.15 10.03
N ASP A 111 -20.90 -15.82 11.08
CA ASP A 111 -21.45 -15.07 12.21
C ASP A 111 -21.80 -13.63 11.83
N VAL A 112 -21.12 -13.06 10.82
CA VAL A 112 -21.50 -11.75 10.27
C VAL A 112 -22.85 -11.84 9.55
N LEU A 113 -23.13 -12.92 8.82
CA LEU A 113 -24.45 -13.13 8.18
C LEU A 113 -25.58 -13.16 9.21
N ILE A 114 -25.36 -13.87 10.32
CA ILE A 114 -26.34 -14.00 11.40
C ILE A 114 -26.54 -12.66 12.11
N ARG A 115 -25.45 -12.00 12.51
CA ARG A 115 -25.51 -10.73 13.26
C ARG A 115 -26.14 -9.59 12.45
N MET A 116 -25.94 -9.58 11.14
CA MET A 116 -26.58 -8.61 10.24
C MET A 116 -28.00 -9.00 9.81
N GLY A 117 -28.54 -10.12 10.31
CA GLY A 117 -29.92 -10.54 10.03
C GLY A 117 -30.17 -10.95 8.59
N SER A 118 -29.18 -11.54 7.90
CA SER A 118 -29.32 -11.91 6.48
C SER A 118 -30.25 -13.11 6.29
N GLU A 119 -31.35 -12.88 5.56
CA GLU A 119 -32.38 -13.89 5.29
C GLU A 119 -32.03 -14.83 4.12
N LYS A 120 -31.33 -14.32 3.09
CA LYS A 120 -31.03 -15.06 1.85
C LYS A 120 -29.53 -15.17 1.64
N ASN A 121 -28.97 -16.32 2.00
CA ASN A 121 -27.53 -16.55 1.96
C ASN A 121 -27.14 -17.47 0.80
N PHE A 122 -26.15 -17.04 0.02
CA PHE A 122 -25.60 -17.80 -1.10
C PHE A 122 -24.18 -18.24 -0.75
N SER A 123 -23.99 -19.56 -0.54
CA SER A 123 -22.66 -20.11 -0.34
C SER A 123 -21.95 -20.25 -1.68
N ILE A 124 -20.76 -19.66 -1.79
CA ILE A 124 -19.91 -19.79 -2.98
C ILE A 124 -18.81 -20.80 -2.66
N GLY A 125 -18.89 -21.95 -3.33
CA GLY A 125 -17.90 -23.03 -3.23
C GLY A 125 -16.71 -22.84 -4.17
N ILE A 126 -15.79 -23.80 -4.11
CA ILE A 126 -14.69 -23.94 -5.09
C ILE A 126 -15.21 -24.34 -6.47
N LEU A 127 -14.45 -24.00 -7.50
CA LEU A 127 -14.73 -24.45 -8.87
C LEU A 127 -14.57 -25.97 -8.96
N ASN A 128 -15.49 -26.62 -9.67
CA ASN A 128 -15.29 -28.03 -10.01
C ASN A 128 -14.15 -28.18 -11.04
N GLU A 129 -13.68 -29.42 -11.29
CA GLU A 129 -12.53 -29.64 -12.18
C GLU A 129 -12.73 -29.07 -13.60
N GLN A 130 -13.96 -29.12 -14.13
CA GLN A 130 -14.26 -28.64 -15.47
C GLN A 130 -14.23 -27.10 -15.53
N GLU A 131 -14.82 -26.45 -14.54
CA GLU A 131 -14.81 -24.99 -14.38
C GLU A 131 -13.40 -24.46 -14.13
N ALA A 132 -12.65 -25.13 -13.23
CA ALA A 132 -11.27 -24.81 -12.91
C ALA A 132 -10.37 -24.90 -14.15
N TRP A 133 -10.48 -25.99 -14.91
CA TRP A 133 -9.74 -26.16 -16.16
C TRP A 133 -10.15 -25.13 -17.20
N ARG A 134 -11.45 -24.82 -17.33
CA ARG A 134 -11.93 -23.78 -18.25
C ARG A 134 -11.35 -22.41 -17.91
N LEU A 135 -11.35 -22.02 -16.64
CA LEU A 135 -10.73 -20.77 -16.18
C LEU A 135 -9.22 -20.77 -16.47
N PHE A 136 -8.53 -21.87 -16.13
CA PHE A 136 -7.10 -22.04 -16.37
C PHE A 136 -6.75 -21.83 -17.85
N LYS A 137 -7.54 -22.42 -18.77
CA LYS A 137 -7.37 -22.25 -20.21
C LYS A 137 -7.61 -20.83 -20.71
N ILE A 138 -8.66 -20.17 -20.20
CA ILE A 138 -8.94 -18.77 -20.55
C ILE A 138 -7.72 -17.89 -20.24
N ILE A 139 -7.02 -18.17 -19.13
CA ILE A 139 -5.87 -17.38 -18.70
C ILE A 139 -4.59 -17.82 -19.40
N ALA A 140 -4.34 -19.11 -19.57
CA ALA A 140 -3.12 -19.59 -20.23
C ALA A 140 -3.11 -19.28 -21.74
N GLY A 141 -4.27 -19.36 -22.39
CA GLY A 141 -4.37 -19.45 -23.85
C GLY A 141 -4.17 -20.89 -24.35
N ALA A 142 -4.18 -21.08 -25.68
CA ALA A 142 -4.23 -22.42 -26.28
C ALA A 142 -2.95 -23.26 -26.12
N TYR A 143 -1.82 -22.69 -25.70
CA TYR A 143 -0.53 -23.40 -25.65
C TYR A 143 -0.53 -24.55 -24.62
N VAL A 144 -1.30 -24.45 -23.53
CA VAL A 144 -1.43 -25.52 -22.53
C VAL A 144 -2.23 -26.72 -23.05
N GLU A 145 -2.83 -26.62 -24.24
CA GLU A 145 -3.49 -27.74 -24.89
C GLU A 145 -2.56 -28.54 -25.82
N ASN A 146 -1.29 -28.15 -25.95
CA ASN A 146 -0.27 -28.95 -26.63
C ASN A 146 -0.16 -30.35 -25.98
N ARG A 147 -0.08 -31.41 -26.80
CA ARG A 147 -0.03 -32.82 -26.35
C ARG A 147 1.01 -33.06 -25.26
N GLU A 148 2.17 -32.42 -25.34
CA GLU A 148 3.27 -32.63 -24.39
C GLU A 148 3.04 -31.95 -23.03
N LEU A 149 2.35 -30.80 -23.01
CA LEU A 149 2.17 -29.99 -21.80
C LEU A 149 0.81 -30.23 -21.13
N LYS A 150 -0.21 -30.66 -21.90
CA LYS A 150 -1.60 -30.74 -21.45
C LYS A 150 -1.79 -31.60 -20.20
N SER A 151 -1.12 -32.74 -20.12
CA SER A 151 -1.23 -33.64 -18.96
C SER A 151 -0.69 -32.97 -17.70
N THR A 152 0.52 -32.40 -17.76
CA THR A 152 1.13 -31.67 -16.63
C THR A 152 0.33 -30.43 -16.27
N ALA A 153 -0.10 -29.62 -17.24
CA ALA A 153 -0.91 -28.43 -16.99
C ALA A 153 -2.26 -28.77 -16.34
N THR A 154 -2.90 -29.86 -16.74
CA THR A 154 -4.14 -30.33 -16.10
C THR A 154 -3.88 -30.74 -14.65
N SER A 155 -2.78 -31.46 -14.37
CA SER A 155 -2.40 -31.84 -13.01
C SER A 155 -2.07 -30.63 -12.13
N VAL A 156 -1.40 -29.60 -12.69
CA VAL A 156 -1.13 -28.34 -11.99
C VAL A 156 -2.44 -27.61 -11.66
N ALA A 157 -3.39 -27.54 -12.60
CA ALA A 157 -4.71 -26.96 -12.33
C ALA A 157 -5.48 -27.73 -11.24
N LYS A 158 -5.38 -29.06 -11.21
CA LYS A 158 -5.96 -29.89 -10.14
C LYS A 158 -5.30 -29.63 -8.78
N ALA A 159 -3.99 -29.40 -8.76
CA ALA A 159 -3.27 -29.07 -7.52
C ALA A 159 -3.73 -27.73 -6.91
N CYS A 160 -4.26 -26.80 -7.72
CA CYS A 160 -4.88 -25.55 -7.24
C CYS A 160 -6.27 -25.75 -6.56
N ARG A 161 -6.78 -26.99 -6.51
CA ARG A 161 -8.04 -27.41 -5.85
C ARG A 161 -9.25 -26.52 -6.11
N GLY A 162 -9.39 -26.05 -7.34
CA GLY A 162 -10.56 -25.26 -7.76
C GLY A 162 -10.64 -23.84 -7.19
N LEU A 163 -9.57 -23.33 -6.57
CA LEU A 163 -9.51 -21.95 -6.07
C LEU A 163 -9.19 -20.98 -7.23
N PRO A 164 -10.10 -20.06 -7.61
CA PRO A 164 -9.90 -19.15 -8.75
C PRO A 164 -8.63 -18.30 -8.64
N ILE A 165 -8.34 -17.76 -7.45
CA ILE A 165 -7.13 -16.98 -7.21
C ILE A 165 -5.87 -17.81 -7.45
N ALA A 166 -5.86 -19.06 -6.96
CA ALA A 166 -4.70 -19.94 -7.09
C ALA A 166 -4.46 -20.33 -8.55
N LEU A 167 -5.51 -20.78 -9.24
CA LEU A 167 -5.49 -21.11 -10.67
C LEU A 167 -4.91 -19.96 -11.50
N THR A 168 -5.36 -18.73 -11.24
CA THR A 168 -4.95 -17.53 -11.98
C THR A 168 -3.47 -17.20 -11.78
N ILE A 169 -2.98 -17.38 -10.56
CA ILE A 169 -1.63 -17.00 -10.17
C ILE A 169 -0.60 -18.01 -10.71
N VAL A 170 -0.80 -19.30 -10.46
CA VAL A 170 0.10 -20.36 -10.95
C VAL A 170 0.18 -20.37 -12.48
N VAL A 171 -0.95 -20.26 -13.17
CA VAL A 171 -0.93 -20.32 -14.64
C VAL A 171 -0.20 -19.13 -15.26
N LYS A 172 -0.23 -17.97 -14.62
CA LYS A 172 0.51 -16.78 -15.06
C LYS A 172 1.99 -16.89 -14.74
N ALA A 173 2.35 -17.39 -13.56
CA ALA A 173 3.75 -17.62 -13.18
C ALA A 173 4.44 -18.63 -14.11
N LEU A 174 3.71 -19.67 -14.54
CA LEU A 174 4.22 -20.69 -15.47
C LEU A 174 4.01 -20.34 -16.94
N ARG A 175 3.47 -19.15 -17.25
CA ARG A 175 3.28 -18.70 -18.62
C ARG A 175 4.64 -18.56 -19.30
N ASN A 176 4.76 -19.11 -20.50
CA ASN A 176 6.00 -19.12 -21.29
C ASN A 176 7.17 -19.94 -20.67
N LYS A 177 6.91 -20.74 -19.64
CA LYS A 177 7.89 -21.67 -19.06
C LYS A 177 7.88 -23.02 -19.78
N GLU A 178 9.01 -23.73 -19.77
CA GLU A 178 9.15 -25.01 -20.44
C GLU A 178 8.62 -26.18 -19.59
N LEU A 179 8.35 -27.32 -20.23
CA LEU A 179 7.81 -28.52 -19.57
C LEU A 179 8.57 -28.96 -18.29
N PRO A 180 9.92 -28.91 -18.22
CA PRO A 180 10.64 -29.23 -16.99
C PRO A 180 10.24 -28.34 -15.81
N GLU A 181 10.06 -27.02 -16.04
CA GLU A 181 9.65 -26.08 -15.01
C GLU A 181 8.22 -26.35 -14.54
N TRP A 182 7.32 -26.71 -15.45
CA TRP A 182 5.96 -27.15 -15.11
C TRP A 182 5.93 -28.42 -14.26
N LYS A 183 6.85 -29.37 -14.49
CA LYS A 183 6.97 -30.58 -13.67
C LYS A 183 7.50 -30.26 -12.26
N ASN A 184 8.49 -29.37 -12.17
CA ASN A 184 9.02 -28.92 -10.88
C ASN A 184 7.93 -28.20 -10.06
N ALA A 185 7.18 -27.30 -10.71
CA ALA A 185 6.02 -26.63 -10.12
C ALA A 185 4.99 -27.62 -9.57
N LEU A 186 4.65 -28.65 -10.36
CA LEU A 186 3.71 -29.69 -9.92
C LEU A 186 4.23 -30.45 -8.69
N GLN A 187 5.51 -30.81 -8.66
CA GLN A 187 6.11 -31.46 -7.50
C GLN A 187 6.01 -30.59 -6.26
N GLU A 188 6.38 -29.30 -6.37
CA GLU A 188 6.30 -28.35 -5.25
C GLU A 188 4.87 -28.16 -4.73
N LEU A 189 3.87 -28.06 -5.62
CA LEU A 189 2.46 -27.96 -5.24
C LEU A 189 1.90 -29.23 -4.60
N GLN A 190 2.51 -30.39 -4.84
CA GLN A 190 2.12 -31.67 -4.25
C GLN A 190 2.79 -31.93 -2.90
N MET A 191 3.83 -31.18 -2.55
CA MET A 191 4.46 -31.28 -1.24
C MET A 191 3.52 -30.70 -0.17
N PRO A 192 3.31 -31.41 0.96
CA PRO A 192 2.50 -30.89 2.05
C PRO A 192 3.16 -29.63 2.64
N SER A 193 2.40 -28.54 2.76
CA SER A 193 2.85 -27.33 3.42
C SER A 193 3.01 -27.56 4.93
N GLU A 194 4.19 -27.30 5.49
CA GLU A 194 4.43 -27.39 6.95
C GLU A 194 3.71 -26.28 7.75
N THR A 195 3.15 -25.29 7.08
CA THR A 195 2.52 -24.10 7.68
C THR A 195 0.99 -24.24 7.79
N SER A 196 0.49 -24.51 9.00
CA SER A 196 -0.93 -24.33 9.34
C SER A 196 -1.22 -22.85 9.60
N PHE A 197 -2.13 -22.24 8.85
CA PHE A 197 -2.43 -20.80 8.92
C PHE A 197 -3.69 -20.51 9.74
N ASP A 198 -3.60 -19.57 10.70
CA ASP A 198 -4.72 -19.10 11.53
C ASP A 198 -5.51 -17.92 10.93
N GLU A 199 -5.05 -17.31 9.82
CA GLU A 199 -5.66 -16.09 9.23
C GLU A 199 -6.65 -16.35 8.08
N GLY A 200 -7.15 -17.58 7.91
CA GLY A 200 -8.23 -17.89 6.95
C GLY A 200 -7.81 -17.94 5.47
N VAL A 201 -6.51 -18.01 5.19
CA VAL A 201 -5.94 -18.35 3.88
C VAL A 201 -5.85 -19.88 3.75
N PRO A 202 -6.44 -20.50 2.71
CA PRO A 202 -6.30 -21.95 2.48
C PRO A 202 -4.84 -22.32 2.19
N ALA A 203 -4.36 -23.46 2.72
CA ALA A 203 -3.00 -23.94 2.50
C ALA A 203 -2.63 -24.06 1.00
N GLU A 204 -3.59 -24.46 0.17
CA GLU A 204 -3.37 -24.59 -1.28
C GLU A 204 -3.23 -23.24 -1.99
N ALA A 205 -3.93 -22.20 -1.49
CA ALA A 205 -3.72 -20.85 -1.97
C ALA A 205 -2.32 -20.36 -1.59
N TYR A 206 -1.85 -20.66 -0.38
CA TYR A 206 -0.51 -20.32 0.08
C TYR A 206 0.57 -20.90 -0.83
N SER A 207 0.62 -22.23 -0.99
CA SER A 207 1.65 -22.91 -1.78
C SER A 207 1.70 -22.42 -3.23
N THR A 208 0.52 -22.16 -3.81
CA THR A 208 0.39 -21.61 -5.17
C THR A 208 0.98 -20.20 -5.28
N ILE A 209 0.67 -19.34 -4.32
CA ILE A 209 1.11 -17.94 -4.31
C ILE A 209 2.62 -17.88 -4.06
N GLU A 210 3.10 -18.66 -3.10
CA GLU A 210 4.53 -18.80 -2.79
C GLU A 210 5.33 -19.25 -4.02
N LEU A 211 4.85 -20.28 -4.74
CA LEU A 211 5.48 -20.73 -5.96
C LEU A 211 5.62 -19.60 -6.99
N SER A 212 4.61 -18.74 -7.09
CA SER A 212 4.63 -17.61 -8.04
C SER A 212 5.62 -16.52 -7.63
N TYR A 213 5.84 -16.30 -6.33
CA TYR A 213 6.93 -15.45 -5.85
C TYR A 213 8.30 -16.02 -6.21
N LYS A 214 8.49 -17.35 -6.11
CA LYS A 214 9.76 -18.02 -6.44
C LYS A 214 10.14 -17.90 -7.92
N TYR A 215 9.16 -17.88 -8.82
CA TYR A 215 9.38 -17.72 -10.26
C TYR A 215 9.62 -16.26 -10.70
N LEU A 216 9.66 -15.28 -9.78
CA LEU A 216 10.04 -13.91 -10.12
C LEU A 216 11.53 -13.83 -10.47
N GLU A 217 11.82 -13.48 -11.73
CA GLU A 217 13.18 -13.26 -12.23
C GLU A 217 13.81 -11.96 -11.67
N ALA A 218 14.98 -12.07 -11.04
CA ALA A 218 15.70 -10.94 -10.47
C ALA A 218 16.44 -10.12 -11.55
N HIS A 219 15.72 -9.21 -12.24
CA HIS A 219 16.33 -8.24 -13.16
C HIS A 219 16.10 -6.79 -12.70
N ASN A 220 17.17 -5.99 -12.70
CA ASN A 220 17.17 -4.61 -12.20
C ASN A 220 16.36 -3.65 -13.09
N LYS A 221 15.31 -3.09 -12.50
CA LYS A 221 14.72 -1.73 -12.59
C LYS A 221 13.38 -1.87 -11.85
N LEU A 222 13.09 -1.04 -10.85
CA LEU A 222 11.85 -1.13 -10.03
C LEU A 222 10.58 -1.29 -10.88
N HIS A 223 10.51 -0.58 -12.01
CA HIS A 223 9.41 -0.70 -12.97
C HIS A 223 9.30 -2.09 -13.62
N ALA A 224 10.41 -2.78 -13.86
CA ALA A 224 10.40 -4.14 -14.37
C ALA A 224 9.80 -5.10 -13.33
N TRP A 225 10.16 -4.97 -12.05
CA TRP A 225 9.54 -5.75 -10.96
C TRP A 225 8.04 -5.47 -10.84
N VAL A 226 7.64 -4.20 -10.84
CA VAL A 226 6.21 -3.83 -10.78
C VAL A 226 5.44 -4.42 -11.96
N ARG A 227 5.98 -4.32 -13.18
CA ARG A 227 5.37 -4.94 -14.38
C ARG A 227 5.28 -6.45 -14.24
N GLN A 228 6.33 -7.12 -13.80
CA GLN A 228 6.32 -8.56 -13.60
C GLN A 228 5.32 -9.01 -12.54
N LEU A 229 5.25 -8.31 -11.41
CA LEU A 229 4.26 -8.57 -10.36
C LEU A 229 2.83 -8.40 -10.88
N ARG A 230 2.59 -7.37 -11.71
CA ARG A 230 1.29 -7.14 -12.38
C ARG A 230 0.97 -8.24 -13.39
N ASP A 231 1.93 -8.62 -14.23
CA ASP A 231 1.76 -9.66 -15.23
C ASP A 231 1.45 -11.01 -14.57
N SER A 232 2.06 -11.28 -13.41
CA SER A 232 1.82 -12.45 -12.56
C SER A 232 0.55 -12.36 -11.70
N CYS A 233 -0.28 -11.32 -11.83
CA CYS A 233 -1.46 -11.09 -10.98
C CYS A 233 -1.18 -10.97 -9.47
N LEU A 234 0.08 -10.71 -9.09
CA LEU A 234 0.46 -10.46 -7.70
C LEU A 234 0.17 -9.01 -7.28
N LEU A 235 0.09 -8.09 -8.25
CA LEU A 235 -0.48 -6.76 -8.09
C LEU A 235 -1.71 -6.59 -8.98
N LEU A 236 -2.70 -5.86 -8.46
CA LEU A 236 -3.88 -5.45 -9.19
C LEU A 236 -3.53 -4.30 -10.13
N VAL A 237 -4.21 -4.28 -11.28
CA VAL A 237 -4.15 -3.15 -12.20
C VAL A 237 -5.11 -2.08 -11.68
N ASP A 238 -4.60 -1.05 -11.02
CA ASP A 238 -5.30 0.22 -10.95
C ASP A 238 -4.88 1.12 -12.14
N GLY A 239 -5.74 2.07 -12.50
CA GLY A 239 -5.45 3.06 -13.53
C GLY A 239 -4.43 4.11 -13.09
N SER A 240 -3.88 3.99 -11.88
CA SER A 240 -2.90 4.90 -11.29
C SER A 240 -1.49 4.42 -11.60
N SER A 241 -0.60 5.35 -11.94
CA SER A 241 0.84 5.06 -12.00
C SER A 241 1.53 5.17 -10.63
N LYS A 242 0.84 5.73 -9.62
CA LYS A 242 1.43 6.10 -8.32
C LYS A 242 1.10 5.12 -7.19
N PHE A 243 0.00 4.38 -7.28
CA PHE A 243 -0.42 3.42 -6.26
C PHE A 243 -0.55 2.04 -6.88
N PHE A 244 -0.43 1.00 -6.05
CA PHE A 244 -0.72 -0.38 -6.45
C PHE A 244 -1.58 -1.01 -5.37
N SER A 245 -2.53 -1.83 -5.80
CA SER A 245 -3.35 -2.63 -4.90
C SER A 245 -2.98 -4.11 -4.99
N MET A 246 -3.16 -4.86 -3.90
CA MET A 246 -2.94 -6.31 -3.86
C MET A 246 -4.16 -6.96 -3.23
N HIS A 247 -4.59 -8.10 -3.78
CA HIS A 247 -5.67 -8.89 -3.16
C HIS A 247 -5.29 -9.25 -1.73
N ASP A 248 -6.23 -9.23 -0.79
CA ASP A 248 -5.93 -9.49 0.61
C ASP A 248 -5.25 -10.85 0.88
N VAL A 249 -5.73 -11.94 0.28
CA VAL A 249 -5.10 -13.26 0.34
C VAL A 249 -3.64 -13.24 -0.12
N LEU A 250 -3.33 -12.54 -1.22
CA LEU A 250 -1.95 -12.40 -1.72
C LEU A 250 -1.05 -11.70 -0.71
N ARG A 251 -1.59 -10.65 -0.12
CA ARG A 251 -0.89 -9.81 0.85
C ARG A 251 -0.59 -10.55 2.14
N ASP A 252 -1.54 -11.37 2.60
CA ASP A 252 -1.37 -12.18 3.81
C ASP A 252 -0.32 -13.29 3.57
N VAL A 253 -0.28 -13.89 2.37
CA VAL A 253 0.81 -14.79 1.97
C VAL A 253 2.15 -14.07 1.87
N ALA A 254 2.20 -12.87 1.28
CA ALA A 254 3.43 -12.10 1.18
C ALA A 254 4.00 -11.72 2.56
N ILE A 255 3.12 -11.33 3.49
CA ILE A 255 3.48 -11.07 4.89
C ILE A 255 4.06 -12.34 5.52
N SER A 256 3.41 -13.49 5.32
CA SER A 256 3.91 -14.77 5.83
C SER A 256 5.29 -15.14 5.33
N ILE A 257 5.52 -15.03 4.01
CA ILE A 257 6.83 -15.28 3.40
C ILE A 257 7.87 -14.35 4.03
N GLY A 258 7.55 -13.06 4.20
CA GLY A 258 8.41 -12.12 4.91
C GLY A 258 8.68 -12.51 6.36
N CYS A 259 7.66 -12.92 7.11
CA CYS A 259 7.82 -13.37 8.50
C CYS A 259 8.71 -14.60 8.61
N ARG A 260 8.60 -15.55 7.67
CA ARG A 260 9.36 -16.82 7.66
C ARG A 260 10.78 -16.63 7.14
N ASP A 261 10.94 -15.99 5.98
CA ASP A 261 12.21 -15.97 5.25
C ASP A 261 13.09 -14.79 5.66
N MET A 262 12.47 -13.67 6.05
CA MET A 262 13.18 -12.46 6.49
C MET A 262 13.10 -12.25 8.00
N ASN A 263 12.49 -13.16 8.78
CA ASN A 263 12.18 -12.91 10.18
C ASN A 263 11.58 -11.50 10.37
N ALA A 264 10.51 -11.19 9.64
CA ALA A 264 9.84 -9.91 9.78
C ALA A 264 8.89 -9.90 10.98
N PHE A 265 8.92 -8.85 11.79
CA PHE A 265 7.89 -8.56 12.78
C PHE A 265 6.87 -7.60 12.17
N VAL A 266 5.65 -8.08 11.93
CA VAL A 266 4.60 -7.33 11.24
C VAL A 266 3.40 -7.13 12.17
N VAL A 267 2.99 -5.87 12.34
CA VAL A 267 1.76 -5.48 13.05
C VAL A 267 0.91 -4.63 12.11
N ARG A 268 -0.34 -5.04 11.91
CA ARG A 268 -1.23 -4.40 10.94
C ARG A 268 -2.65 -4.24 11.45
N ASN A 269 -3.23 -3.06 11.30
CA ASN A 269 -4.63 -2.78 11.67
C ASN A 269 -4.96 -3.12 13.14
N LYS A 270 -3.98 -3.08 14.04
CA LYS A 270 -4.17 -3.44 15.47
C LYS A 270 -4.19 -2.21 16.36
N ASN A 271 -5.14 -2.18 17.29
CA ASN A 271 -5.21 -1.16 18.33
C ASN A 271 -4.47 -1.56 19.62
N MET A 272 -4.30 -2.86 19.85
CA MET A 272 -3.57 -3.43 20.99
C MET A 272 -2.53 -4.41 20.47
N TRP A 273 -1.27 -4.15 20.82
CA TRP A 273 -0.10 -4.98 20.53
C TRP A 273 1.06 -4.46 21.39
N GLU A 274 2.10 -5.27 21.54
CA GLU A 274 3.28 -4.92 22.33
C GLU A 274 4.55 -5.09 21.51
N TRP A 275 5.56 -4.27 21.80
CA TRP A 275 6.88 -4.44 21.20
C TRP A 275 7.49 -5.78 21.63
N PRO A 276 8.22 -6.46 20.74
CA PRO A 276 8.97 -7.66 21.14
C PRO A 276 9.97 -7.30 22.23
N ASN A 277 10.19 -8.24 23.16
CA ASN A 277 11.23 -8.07 24.16
C ASN A 277 12.63 -7.98 23.50
N PRO A 278 13.65 -7.44 24.20
CA PRO A 278 14.98 -7.23 23.63
C PRO A 278 15.63 -8.48 23.02
N ASP A 279 15.37 -9.67 23.55
CA ASP A 279 15.93 -10.91 23.02
C ASP A 279 15.23 -11.40 21.75
N ALA A 280 13.93 -11.15 21.62
CA ALA A 280 13.18 -11.39 20.38
C ALA A 280 13.61 -10.41 19.28
N LEU A 281 13.82 -9.12 19.62
CA LEU A 281 14.25 -8.09 18.66
C LEU A 281 15.54 -8.44 17.93
N LYS A 282 16.48 -9.15 18.58
CA LYS A 282 17.75 -9.58 17.99
C LYS A 282 17.59 -10.54 16.80
N LYS A 283 16.42 -11.17 16.65
CA LYS A 283 16.14 -12.17 15.60
C LYS A 283 15.54 -11.56 14.33
N TYR A 284 14.95 -10.37 14.44
CA TYR A 284 14.20 -9.77 13.33
C TYR A 284 15.11 -8.97 12.40
N LEU A 285 14.99 -9.20 11.08
CA LEU A 285 15.66 -8.38 10.05
C LEU A 285 14.80 -7.20 9.62
N ALA A 286 13.47 -7.29 9.81
CA ALA A 286 12.53 -6.26 9.44
C ALA A 286 11.46 -6.04 10.51
N ILE A 287 11.07 -4.79 10.72
CA ILE A 287 9.92 -4.40 11.54
C ILE A 287 8.98 -3.56 10.67
N SER A 288 7.69 -3.92 10.64
CA SER A 288 6.66 -3.22 9.89
C SER A 288 5.42 -3.02 10.73
N LEU A 289 5.11 -1.77 11.05
CA LEU A 289 3.93 -1.36 11.81
C LEU A 289 3.04 -0.53 10.89
N ILE A 290 1.91 -1.07 10.45
CA ILE A 290 1.05 -0.46 9.45
C ILE A 290 -0.36 -0.26 10.01
N ASN A 291 -0.87 0.97 9.92
CA ASN A 291 -2.22 1.34 10.31
C ASN A 291 -2.59 0.79 11.70
N SER A 292 -1.64 0.82 12.63
CA SER A 292 -1.79 0.30 13.98
C SER A 292 -1.56 1.41 14.99
N ARG A 293 -2.20 1.33 16.15
CA ARG A 293 -2.07 2.35 17.18
C ARG A 293 -0.72 2.21 17.85
N ILE A 294 0.10 3.25 17.81
CA ILE A 294 1.41 3.28 18.47
C ILE A 294 1.25 4.14 19.71
N ASN A 295 1.20 3.51 20.89
CA ASN A 295 1.05 4.21 22.17
C ASN A 295 2.39 4.43 22.87
N ASP A 296 3.27 3.43 22.83
CA ASP A 296 4.58 3.46 23.45
C ASP A 296 5.65 3.07 22.43
N ILE A 297 6.78 3.78 22.43
CA ILE A 297 7.96 3.47 21.63
C ILE A 297 9.09 3.17 22.61
N PRO A 298 9.84 2.06 22.46
CA PRO A 298 10.93 1.72 23.37
C PRO A 298 12.03 2.79 23.33
N GLU A 299 12.70 3.04 24.46
CA GLU A 299 13.80 4.01 24.55
C GLU A 299 14.95 3.71 23.57
N GLY A 300 15.18 2.42 23.28
CA GLY A 300 16.21 1.96 22.37
C GLY A 300 15.85 0.61 21.75
N LEU A 301 16.08 0.46 20.45
CA LEU A 301 16.06 -0.83 19.79
C LEU A 301 17.44 -1.49 19.88
N GLU A 302 17.51 -2.64 20.53
CA GLU A 302 18.72 -3.46 20.63
C GLU A 302 18.65 -4.65 19.66
N SER A 303 18.97 -4.40 18.38
CA SER A 303 19.02 -5.45 17.35
C SER A 303 20.20 -5.27 16.39
N ALA A 304 21.12 -6.23 16.42
CA ALA A 304 22.32 -6.22 15.59
C ALA A 304 22.07 -6.61 14.11
N GLN A 305 20.85 -7.06 13.77
CA GLN A 305 20.52 -7.58 12.44
C GLN A 305 19.43 -6.79 11.71
N LEU A 306 18.73 -5.86 12.39
CA LEU A 306 17.63 -5.12 11.79
C LEU A 306 18.11 -4.25 10.60
N GLU A 307 17.54 -4.49 9.41
CA GLU A 307 17.85 -3.79 8.17
C GLU A 307 16.70 -2.90 7.66
N PHE A 308 15.46 -3.20 8.07
CA PHE A 308 14.26 -2.49 7.61
C PHE A 308 13.34 -2.09 8.78
N LEU A 309 12.93 -0.83 8.80
CA LEU A 309 11.93 -0.32 9.73
C LEU A 309 10.88 0.51 8.97
N LEU A 310 9.62 0.12 9.10
CA LEU A 310 8.47 0.89 8.62
C LEU A 310 7.48 1.13 9.75
N MET A 311 7.10 2.39 9.96
CA MET A 311 6.08 2.79 10.92
C MET A 311 5.08 3.74 10.26
N ILE A 312 3.81 3.32 10.25
CA ILE A 312 2.66 4.09 9.76
C ILE A 312 1.55 3.96 10.80
N PRO A 313 1.45 4.87 11.80
CA PRO A 313 0.43 4.79 12.83
C PRO A 313 -0.98 5.07 12.28
N ASN A 314 -2.02 4.47 12.89
CA ASN A 314 -3.41 4.87 12.63
C ASN A 314 -3.87 6.05 13.50
N ASN A 315 -3.21 6.29 14.63
CA ASN A 315 -3.35 7.46 15.49
C ASN A 315 -2.39 8.57 15.06
N SER A 316 -2.35 8.86 13.76
CA SER A 316 -1.48 9.90 13.19
C SER A 316 -1.62 11.18 14.00
N PHE A 317 -0.47 11.79 14.33
CA PHE A 317 -0.37 13.04 15.08
C PHE A 317 -0.87 13.03 16.55
N LEU A 318 -1.23 11.86 17.08
CA LEU A 318 -1.60 11.65 18.49
C LEU A 318 -0.69 10.60 19.17
N GLY A 319 0.32 10.09 18.47
CA GLY A 319 1.27 9.10 18.96
C GLY A 319 2.44 9.70 19.75
N PRO A 320 3.21 8.87 20.48
CA PRO A 320 4.39 9.31 21.22
C PRO A 320 5.51 9.76 20.28
N ASN A 321 6.37 10.66 20.76
CA ASN A 321 7.61 11.02 20.07
C ASN A 321 8.58 9.84 20.06
N ILE A 322 9.46 9.81 19.05
CA ILE A 322 10.53 8.81 18.98
C ILE A 322 11.62 9.19 20.00
N PRO A 323 12.01 8.29 20.93
CA PRO A 323 13.03 8.58 21.93
C PRO A 323 14.42 8.85 21.33
N GLU A 324 15.22 9.66 22.01
CA GLU A 324 16.56 10.09 21.56
C GLU A 324 17.52 8.93 21.25
N ASN A 325 17.43 7.83 22.02
CA ASN A 325 18.29 6.65 21.88
C ASN A 325 17.70 5.54 21.01
N PHE A 326 16.56 5.78 20.35
CA PHE A 326 15.80 4.75 19.64
C PHE A 326 16.65 3.94 18.64
N PHE A 327 17.55 4.62 17.91
CA PHE A 327 18.38 4.00 16.87
C PHE A 327 19.75 3.50 17.33
N LYS A 328 20.07 3.61 18.63
CA LYS A 328 21.43 3.37 19.15
C LYS A 328 21.97 1.97 18.87
N GLY A 329 21.12 0.94 18.95
CA GLY A 329 21.50 -0.47 18.79
C GLY A 329 21.32 -1.04 17.37
N VAL A 330 20.76 -0.30 16.42
CA VAL A 330 20.30 -0.81 15.11
C VAL A 330 21.12 -0.30 13.92
N LYS A 331 22.44 -0.43 14.00
CA LYS A 331 23.40 0.17 13.03
C LYS A 331 23.38 -0.45 11.63
N LYS A 332 22.70 -1.59 11.43
CA LYS A 332 22.55 -2.25 10.12
C LYS A 332 21.34 -1.76 9.32
N LEU A 333 20.51 -0.86 9.87
CA LEU A 333 19.37 -0.31 9.15
C LEU A 333 19.80 0.29 7.82
N ARG A 334 19.10 -0.14 6.77
CA ARG A 334 19.24 0.33 5.39
C ARG A 334 18.04 1.15 4.97
N VAL A 335 16.86 0.85 5.51
CA VAL A 335 15.61 1.55 5.21
C VAL A 335 14.91 1.93 6.51
N VAL A 336 14.61 3.21 6.65
CA VAL A 336 13.75 3.75 7.71
C VAL A 336 12.65 4.57 7.05
N ALA A 337 11.41 4.18 7.28
CA ALA A 337 10.22 4.88 6.82
C ALA A 337 9.33 5.18 8.02
N LEU A 338 9.17 6.46 8.33
CA LEU A 338 8.37 7.00 9.42
C LEU A 338 7.32 7.91 8.79
N VAL A 339 6.18 7.34 8.44
CA VAL A 339 5.16 8.01 7.61
C VAL A 339 3.99 8.43 8.49
N LYS A 340 3.45 9.63 8.30
CA LYS A 340 2.36 10.19 9.12
C LYS A 340 2.69 10.30 10.61
N MET A 341 3.95 10.63 10.91
CA MET A 341 4.42 10.82 12.29
C MET A 341 4.33 12.29 12.70
N LEU A 342 4.00 12.55 13.96
CA LEU A 342 4.31 13.82 14.60
C LEU A 342 5.67 13.66 15.27
N LEU A 343 6.65 14.44 14.82
CA LEU A 343 7.99 14.41 15.38
C LEU A 343 8.23 15.75 16.08
N SER A 344 8.62 15.73 17.35
CA SER A 344 9.11 16.94 18.04
C SER A 344 10.59 17.19 17.75
N SER A 345 11.34 16.13 17.46
CA SER A 345 12.74 16.13 17.05
C SER A 345 13.02 14.87 16.23
N LEU A 346 14.05 14.92 15.39
CA LEU A 346 14.69 13.67 14.94
C LEU A 346 15.64 13.22 16.04
N PRO A 347 15.54 11.96 16.51
CA PRO A 347 16.36 11.48 17.61
C PRO A 347 17.84 11.56 17.26
N SER A 348 18.65 12.08 18.17
CA SER A 348 20.09 12.25 17.96
C SER A 348 20.78 10.95 17.59
N SER A 349 20.33 9.79 18.06
CA SER A 349 20.87 8.50 17.65
C SER A 349 20.76 8.19 16.14
N ILE A 350 19.98 8.93 15.35
CA ILE A 350 19.82 8.69 13.90
C ILE A 350 21.16 8.78 13.14
N TYR A 351 22.10 9.64 13.56
CA TYR A 351 23.40 9.74 12.86
C TYR A 351 24.23 8.46 12.98
N LEU A 352 23.91 7.56 13.91
CA LEU A 352 24.57 6.26 14.08
C LEU A 352 24.19 5.26 12.98
N LEU A 353 23.15 5.55 12.18
CA LEU A 353 22.67 4.72 11.07
C LEU A 353 23.57 4.89 9.84
N VAL A 354 24.85 4.54 9.99
CA VAL A 354 25.87 4.72 8.97
C VAL A 354 25.61 3.93 7.68
N ASN A 355 24.77 2.90 7.73
CA ASN A 355 24.39 2.07 6.57
C ASN A 355 23.07 2.49 5.92
N LEU A 356 22.42 3.54 6.43
CA LEU A 356 21.10 3.95 5.94
C LEU A 356 21.18 4.40 4.49
N GLN A 357 20.33 3.80 3.65
CA GLN A 357 20.22 4.07 2.21
C GLN A 357 18.92 4.80 1.88
N THR A 358 17.86 4.56 2.65
CA THR A 358 16.55 5.19 2.44
C THR A 358 16.03 5.77 3.75
N LEU A 359 15.66 7.05 3.72
CA LEU A 359 14.93 7.72 4.77
C LEU A 359 13.66 8.32 4.17
N CYS A 360 12.51 7.84 4.61
CA CYS A 360 11.20 8.34 4.20
C CYS A 360 10.48 8.92 5.42
N LEU A 361 10.10 10.20 5.32
CA LEU A 361 9.42 10.98 6.35
C LEU A 361 8.10 11.55 5.83
N ASP A 362 7.47 10.88 4.86
CA ASP A 362 6.29 11.37 4.15
C ASP A 362 5.11 11.66 5.09
N GLN A 363 4.33 12.68 4.75
CA GLN A 363 3.14 13.12 5.48
C GLN A 363 3.38 13.37 6.98
N SER A 364 4.62 13.67 7.36
CA SER A 364 5.01 13.89 8.75
C SER A 364 5.03 15.38 9.10
N ILE A 365 4.77 15.67 10.37
CA ILE A 365 4.86 17.02 10.94
C ILE A 365 6.29 17.23 11.46
N LEU A 366 7.01 18.15 10.80
CA LEU A 366 8.42 18.50 10.86
C LEU A 366 8.68 20.02 10.98
N ARG A 367 7.65 20.87 10.93
CA ARG A 367 7.76 22.35 10.81
C ARG A 367 8.79 23.01 11.74
N ASP A 368 8.94 22.53 12.97
CA ASP A 368 9.81 23.13 14.00
C ASP A 368 11.06 22.28 14.32
N ILE A 369 11.35 21.27 13.50
CA ILE A 369 12.46 20.33 13.75
C ILE A 369 13.72 20.75 12.99
N ASP A 370 14.87 20.64 13.67
CA ASP A 370 16.17 20.68 13.00
C ASP A 370 16.44 19.38 12.23
N ILE A 371 16.23 19.41 10.91
CA ILE A 371 16.55 18.30 10.01
C ILE A 371 18.01 18.27 9.56
N ALA A 372 18.88 19.19 10.02
CA ALA A 372 20.29 19.23 9.63
C ALA A 372 21.05 17.95 10.02
N ILE A 373 20.60 17.24 11.05
CA ILE A 373 21.19 15.96 11.47
C ILE A 373 21.17 14.90 10.36
N ILE A 374 20.20 14.97 9.43
CA ILE A 374 20.11 14.07 8.27
C ILE A 374 21.38 14.18 7.41
N GLY A 375 21.99 15.36 7.33
CA GLY A 375 23.26 15.58 6.60
C GLY A 375 24.40 14.66 7.03
N LYS A 376 24.34 14.10 8.25
CA LYS A 376 25.35 13.13 8.75
C LYS A 376 25.21 11.73 8.11
N LEU A 377 24.12 11.43 7.43
CA LEU A 377 23.81 10.11 6.85
C LEU A 377 24.48 9.93 5.47
N LYS A 378 25.81 9.81 5.44
CA LYS A 378 26.61 9.86 4.20
C LYS A 378 26.36 8.75 3.17
N ASN A 379 25.63 7.70 3.54
CA ASN A 379 25.29 6.58 2.65
C ASN A 379 23.87 6.64 2.10
N LEU A 380 23.12 7.71 2.43
CA LEU A 380 21.75 7.90 1.98
C LEU A 380 21.70 8.05 0.46
N LYS A 381 20.77 7.32 -0.16
CA LYS A 381 20.50 7.30 -1.60
C LYS A 381 19.11 7.82 -1.93
N ILE A 382 18.16 7.64 -1.02
CA ILE A 382 16.76 8.03 -1.18
C ILE A 382 16.35 8.84 0.05
N LEU A 383 15.85 10.04 -0.17
CA LEU A 383 15.27 10.91 0.85
C LEU A 383 13.89 11.37 0.37
N SER A 384 12.86 11.17 1.19
CA SER A 384 11.48 11.51 0.85
C SER A 384 10.80 12.26 1.98
N PHE A 385 10.14 13.36 1.63
CA PHE A 385 9.35 14.23 2.50
C PHE A 385 7.97 14.51 1.89
N VAL A 386 7.45 13.62 1.03
CA VAL A 386 6.21 13.88 0.29
C VAL A 386 5.10 14.30 1.23
N ARG A 387 4.47 15.46 0.96
CA ARG A 387 3.39 16.03 1.79
C ARG A 387 3.76 16.32 3.25
N SER A 388 5.04 16.48 3.56
CA SER A 388 5.50 16.87 4.90
C SER A 388 5.57 18.39 5.00
N ASP A 389 5.36 18.92 6.20
CA ASP A 389 5.29 20.37 6.45
C ASP A 389 6.67 21.01 6.74
N ILE A 390 7.69 20.58 5.99
CA ILE A 390 9.03 21.18 6.06
C ILE A 390 9.00 22.63 5.58
N VAL A 391 9.78 23.49 6.24
CA VAL A 391 9.86 24.93 5.91
C VAL A 391 11.13 25.27 5.14
N GLN A 392 12.24 24.60 5.49
CA GLN A 392 13.55 24.84 4.91
C GLN A 392 14.38 23.58 4.72
N LEU A 393 15.22 23.55 3.68
CA LEU A 393 16.29 22.58 3.53
C LEU A 393 17.63 23.19 3.98
N PRO A 394 18.23 22.73 5.10
CA PRO A 394 19.45 23.31 5.63
C PRO A 394 20.70 22.92 4.83
N LYS A 395 21.75 23.74 4.92
CA LYS A 395 23.04 23.54 4.24
C LYS A 395 23.65 22.14 4.45
N ALA A 396 23.43 21.55 5.63
CA ALA A 396 23.93 20.21 5.97
C ALA A 396 23.41 19.11 5.03
N LEU A 397 22.24 19.27 4.40
CA LEU A 397 21.73 18.30 3.42
C LEU A 397 22.58 18.24 2.15
N GLY A 398 23.29 19.30 1.81
CA GLY A 398 24.25 19.30 0.70
C GLY A 398 25.41 18.33 0.89
N GLU A 399 25.63 17.83 2.12
CA GLU A 399 26.66 16.83 2.38
C GLU A 399 26.24 15.40 1.99
N LEU A 400 25.01 15.19 1.52
CA LEU A 400 24.46 13.90 1.07
C LEU A 400 24.89 13.55 -0.37
N THR A 401 26.19 13.53 -0.63
CA THR A 401 26.78 13.36 -1.98
C THR A 401 26.49 12.01 -2.66
N LYS A 402 25.88 11.04 -1.97
CA LYS A 402 25.43 9.75 -2.53
C LYS A 402 23.93 9.70 -2.82
N LEU A 403 23.20 10.78 -2.55
CA LEU A 403 21.78 10.88 -2.80
C LEU A 403 21.51 10.77 -4.31
N ARG A 404 20.54 9.92 -4.66
CA ARG A 404 20.11 9.64 -6.05
C ARG A 404 18.68 10.08 -6.28
N LEU A 405 17.82 9.97 -5.27
CA LEU A 405 16.44 10.41 -5.34
C LEU A 405 16.11 11.32 -4.16
N SER A 406 15.54 12.48 -4.45
CA SER A 406 14.95 13.38 -3.47
C SER A 406 13.52 13.71 -3.88
N ASP A 407 12.55 13.35 -3.06
CA ASP A 407 11.14 13.66 -3.28
C ASP A 407 10.60 14.59 -2.19
N LEU A 408 10.23 15.80 -2.62
CA LEU A 408 9.68 16.90 -1.83
C LEU A 408 8.29 17.27 -2.34
N THR A 409 7.66 16.44 -3.17
CA THR A 409 6.34 16.72 -3.77
C THR A 409 5.31 17.08 -2.70
N ASP A 410 4.48 18.09 -2.97
CA ASP A 410 3.43 18.58 -2.09
C ASP A 410 3.97 19.10 -0.73
N CYS A 411 5.24 19.50 -0.62
CA CYS A 411 5.75 20.25 0.54
C CYS A 411 5.26 21.71 0.50
N PHE A 412 3.99 21.94 0.84
CA PHE A 412 3.32 23.23 0.70
C PHE A 412 3.88 24.37 1.55
N HIS A 413 4.80 24.09 2.48
CA HIS A 413 5.44 25.09 3.34
C HIS A 413 6.92 25.30 3.03
N LEU A 414 7.49 24.54 2.09
CA LEU A 414 8.90 24.65 1.74
C LEU A 414 9.14 25.93 0.94
N LYS A 415 9.82 26.89 1.58
CA LYS A 415 10.13 28.19 0.98
C LYS A 415 11.63 28.36 0.70
N VAL A 416 12.46 27.83 1.60
CA VAL A 416 13.90 28.07 1.62
C VAL A 416 14.66 26.78 1.38
N ILE A 417 15.57 26.82 0.42
CA ILE A 417 16.61 25.82 0.20
C ILE A 417 17.93 26.55 0.37
N ALA A 418 18.75 26.17 1.34
CA ALA A 418 20.00 26.86 1.57
C ALA A 418 20.87 26.85 0.28
N PRO A 419 21.60 27.95 -0.02
CA PRO A 419 22.40 28.04 -1.24
C PRO A 419 23.40 26.89 -1.36
N ASN A 420 23.61 26.41 -2.58
CA ASN A 420 24.51 25.31 -2.94
C ASN A 420 24.08 23.92 -2.43
N VAL A 421 22.93 23.78 -1.78
CA VAL A 421 22.42 22.47 -1.36
C VAL A 421 22.13 21.61 -2.58
N ILE A 422 21.47 22.14 -3.60
CA ILE A 422 21.10 21.35 -4.79
C ILE A 422 22.34 20.97 -5.57
N SER A 423 23.17 21.94 -5.94
CA SER A 423 24.39 21.73 -6.74
C SER A 423 25.43 20.82 -6.08
N SER A 424 25.44 20.69 -4.75
CA SER A 424 26.33 19.76 -4.04
C SER A 424 25.88 18.29 -4.11
N LEU A 425 24.63 18.00 -4.49
CA LEU A 425 24.09 16.65 -4.66
C LEU A 425 24.51 16.04 -6.02
N THR A 426 25.82 15.95 -6.23
CA THR A 426 26.46 15.57 -7.50
C THR A 426 26.10 14.19 -8.07
N ARG A 427 25.33 13.35 -7.35
CA ARG A 427 24.84 12.03 -7.82
C ARG A 427 23.32 11.94 -7.93
N LEU A 428 22.63 13.07 -7.81
CA LEU A 428 21.18 13.13 -7.88
C LEU A 428 20.71 12.77 -9.29
N GLU A 429 19.80 11.80 -9.37
CA GLU A 429 19.21 11.25 -10.60
C GLU A 429 17.76 11.70 -10.76
N GLU A 430 17.03 11.84 -9.66
CA GLU A 430 15.62 12.21 -9.63
C GLU A 430 15.36 13.25 -8.54
N LEU A 431 14.75 14.37 -8.93
CA LEU A 431 14.36 15.45 -8.03
C LEU A 431 12.91 15.85 -8.28
N TYR A 432 12.07 15.68 -7.26
CA TYR A 432 10.66 16.07 -7.30
C TYR A 432 10.41 17.16 -6.27
N MET A 433 9.88 18.30 -6.70
CA MET A 433 9.49 19.47 -5.91
C MET A 433 8.20 20.09 -6.45
N GLY A 434 7.32 19.26 -7.03
CA GLY A 434 5.99 19.69 -7.48
C GLY A 434 5.16 20.19 -6.30
N ASN A 435 4.37 21.24 -6.52
CA ASN A 435 3.56 21.93 -5.51
C ASN A 435 4.36 22.50 -4.32
N CYS A 436 5.63 22.88 -4.51
CA CYS A 436 6.43 23.55 -3.50
C CYS A 436 6.52 25.07 -3.76
N PRO A 437 6.19 25.94 -2.79
CA PRO A 437 6.26 27.39 -2.97
C PRO A 437 7.69 27.95 -2.73
N ILE A 438 8.71 27.35 -3.35
CA ILE A 438 10.10 27.75 -3.17
C ILE A 438 10.33 29.18 -3.69
N GLU A 439 10.97 30.00 -2.88
CA GLU A 439 11.28 31.41 -3.20
C GLU A 439 12.64 31.50 -3.89
N TRP A 440 12.77 30.93 -5.10
CA TRP A 440 14.02 30.85 -5.86
C TRP A 440 14.75 32.20 -5.95
N GLU A 441 16.05 32.18 -5.71
CA GLU A 441 16.86 33.38 -5.80
C GLU A 441 17.19 33.72 -7.25
N VAL A 442 17.09 35.00 -7.59
CA VAL A 442 17.46 35.53 -8.91
C VAL A 442 18.90 36.03 -8.81
N GLU A 443 19.78 35.57 -9.71
CA GLU A 443 21.18 35.99 -9.73
C GLU A 443 21.29 37.52 -9.82
N ARG A 444 21.76 38.13 -8.73
CA ARG A 444 22.10 39.56 -8.66
C ARG A 444 23.58 39.69 -8.31
N ALA A 445 24.28 40.55 -9.03
CA ALA A 445 25.69 40.82 -8.74
C ALA A 445 25.82 41.40 -7.31
N ASN A 446 26.66 40.76 -6.49
CA ASN A 446 27.17 41.23 -5.19
C ASN A 446 26.22 41.15 -3.96
N SER A 447 25.29 40.20 -3.88
CA SER A 447 24.60 39.86 -2.62
C SER A 447 24.90 38.44 -2.14
N GLU A 448 25.04 38.24 -0.82
CA GLU A 448 25.03 36.89 -0.23
C GLU A 448 23.67 36.24 -0.51
N ARG A 449 23.68 35.08 -1.17
CA ARG A 449 22.45 34.35 -1.48
C ARG A 449 21.82 33.86 -0.19
N SER A 450 20.53 34.10 -0.03
CA SER A 450 19.72 33.58 1.08
C SER A 450 18.97 32.30 0.71
N ASN A 451 18.80 32.02 -0.58
CA ASN A 451 18.12 30.85 -1.12
C ASN A 451 18.89 30.24 -2.32
N SER A 452 18.46 29.06 -2.75
CA SER A 452 18.99 28.38 -3.94
C SER A 452 18.50 29.06 -5.23
N SER A 453 19.33 29.03 -6.27
CA SER A 453 18.95 29.44 -7.64
C SER A 453 18.67 28.21 -8.50
N LEU A 454 17.80 28.35 -9.51
CA LEU A 454 17.59 27.31 -10.53
C LEU A 454 18.86 27.00 -11.32
N ASP A 455 19.85 27.91 -11.38
CA ASP A 455 21.16 27.65 -11.99
C ASP A 455 21.90 26.46 -11.34
N GLU A 456 21.60 26.17 -10.08
CA GLU A 456 22.18 25.01 -9.40
C GLU A 456 21.81 23.68 -10.05
N LEU A 457 20.63 23.59 -10.67
CA LEU A 457 20.16 22.39 -11.37
C LEU A 457 21.03 22.07 -12.58
N MET A 458 21.59 23.09 -13.24
CA MET A 458 22.48 22.93 -14.39
C MET A 458 23.82 22.28 -14.02
N ASN A 459 24.15 22.24 -12.73
CA ASN A 459 25.37 21.63 -12.21
C ASN A 459 25.19 20.16 -11.80
N LEU A 460 24.06 19.53 -12.13
CA LEU A 460 23.74 18.14 -11.79
C LEU A 460 23.93 17.19 -12.98
N PRO A 461 25.10 16.53 -13.11
CA PRO A 461 25.44 15.77 -14.32
C PRO A 461 24.65 14.46 -14.49
N TRP A 462 23.96 13.97 -13.45
CA TRP A 462 23.22 12.70 -13.48
C TRP A 462 21.70 12.87 -13.40
N LEU A 463 21.20 14.11 -13.36
CA LEU A 463 19.77 14.36 -13.22
C LEU A 463 19.04 13.92 -14.50
N THR A 464 18.13 12.96 -14.35
CA THR A 464 17.35 12.39 -15.46
C THR A 464 15.85 12.67 -15.37
N THR A 465 15.36 12.96 -14.16
CA THR A 465 13.95 13.28 -13.91
C THR A 465 13.88 14.49 -13.00
N LEU A 466 13.11 15.50 -13.41
CA LEU A 466 12.89 16.74 -12.68
C LEU A 466 11.40 17.10 -12.72
N GLU A 467 10.81 17.32 -11.54
CA GLU A 467 9.47 17.90 -11.39
C GLU A 467 9.59 19.13 -10.49
N ILE A 468 9.35 20.32 -11.02
CA ILE A 468 9.41 21.58 -10.28
C ILE A 468 8.29 22.51 -10.74
N ASP A 469 7.84 23.38 -9.84
CA ASP A 469 6.95 24.48 -10.20
C ASP A 469 7.74 25.78 -10.34
N VAL A 470 7.62 26.41 -11.50
CA VAL A 470 8.23 27.71 -11.79
C VAL A 470 7.12 28.75 -11.92
N LYS A 471 7.10 29.72 -11.02
CA LYS A 471 6.03 30.74 -10.94
C LYS A 471 6.20 31.89 -11.94
N ASN A 472 7.41 32.10 -12.46
CA ASN A 472 7.74 33.22 -13.34
C ASN A 472 8.94 32.85 -14.22
N ASP A 473 8.85 33.08 -15.52
CA ASP A 473 9.90 32.78 -16.49
C ASP A 473 11.20 33.55 -16.21
N SER A 474 11.12 34.69 -15.53
CA SER A 474 12.29 35.54 -15.24
C SER A 474 13.32 34.92 -14.28
N ILE A 475 13.01 33.78 -13.66
CA ILE A 475 13.92 33.06 -12.75
C ILE A 475 14.57 31.84 -13.41
N LEU A 476 14.18 31.52 -14.65
CA LEU A 476 14.75 30.42 -15.41
C LEU A 476 16.17 30.78 -15.89
N PRO A 477 17.14 29.87 -15.79
CA PRO A 477 18.45 30.03 -16.41
C PRO A 477 18.33 30.19 -17.94
N GLU A 478 19.24 30.93 -18.57
CA GLU A 478 19.23 31.14 -20.04
C GLU A 478 19.37 29.83 -20.84
N ALA A 479 19.83 28.75 -20.22
CA ALA A 479 20.08 27.45 -20.84
C ALA A 479 18.96 26.41 -20.63
N PHE A 480 17.82 26.80 -20.04
CA PHE A 480 16.68 25.92 -19.77
C PHE A 480 15.79 25.65 -20.99
#